data_AF-A0AA92NVH6-F1
#
_entry.id   AF-A0AA92NVH6-F1
#
_cell.length_a   1.000
_cell.length_b   1.000
_cell.length_c   1.000
_cell.angle_alpha   90.00
_cell.angle_beta   90.00
_cell.angle_gamma   90.00
#
_symmetry.space_group_name_H-M   'P 1'
#
loop_
_entity.id
_entity.type
_entity.pdbx_description
1 polymer ?
#
loop_
_entity_poly.entity_id
_entity_poly.type
_entity_poly.pdbx_seq_one_letter_code
_entity_poly.pdbx_strand_id
1 'polypeptide(L)'
;MIDINEVSQLLQSPDSKNLICRNLEFRPQNLAMFIAALSNMPDEYGYIVIGAIKNTDKYSIIGISAGFKIDEPIKRALGLLSEQPIIDFGCLTIDGKNIYAIKVKKITSSIFFKSTHDIESPPDIFMRDLYLACIKLQARRLYVNATEDERNDFIADLLETNGYRLKDQTRRGSSAVGKSSGEVDIYIEKNGMPFTIIEALNLDSLNTNYLNTHLDKIYSYDTAGNVFNVCLSYVKVKDFGSFWDKYCAHVKKHEYPVMLISSDMNADENYPYSDIRFMTTTHNRSGKTTCLYHICVKIQET
;
A
#
# COMPACT_ATOMS: atom_id res chain seq x y z
N MET A 1 9.77 -1.23 36.49
CA MET A 1 10.82 -0.23 36.73
C MET A 1 11.99 -0.54 35.82
N ILE A 2 12.37 0.44 35.02
CA ILE A 2 13.63 0.44 34.28
C ILE A 2 14.78 0.50 35.27
N ASP A 3 15.83 -0.29 35.01
CA ASP A 3 17.05 -0.28 35.81
C ASP A 3 18.24 0.16 34.92
N ILE A 4 18.90 1.25 35.32
CA ILE A 4 20.06 1.79 34.61
C ILE A 4 21.24 0.82 34.58
N ASN A 5 21.39 -0.03 35.61
CA ASN A 5 22.47 -1.00 35.70
C ASN A 5 22.25 -2.13 34.69
N GLU A 6 21.02 -2.63 34.58
CA GLU A 6 20.64 -3.63 33.56
C GLU A 6 20.90 -3.11 32.14
N VAL A 7 20.47 -1.87 31.85
CA VAL A 7 20.70 -1.23 30.55
C VAL A 7 22.19 -1.07 30.26
N SER A 8 22.96 -0.61 31.25
CA SER A 8 24.42 -0.42 31.10
C SER A 8 25.14 -1.74 30.84
N GLN A 9 24.76 -2.82 31.53
CA GLN A 9 25.33 -4.14 31.32
C GLN A 9 25.00 -4.70 29.92
N LEU A 10 23.76 -4.53 29.45
CA LEU A 10 23.36 -4.94 28.11
C LEU A 10 24.10 -4.17 27.01
N LEU A 11 24.35 -2.88 27.20
CA LEU A 11 25.15 -2.05 26.28
C LEU A 11 26.63 -2.47 26.21
N GLN A 12 27.11 -3.26 27.17
CA GLN A 12 28.45 -3.87 27.14
C GLN A 12 28.43 -5.28 26.51
N SER A 13 27.25 -5.81 26.17
CA SER A 13 27.05 -7.19 25.70
C SER A 13 26.52 -7.19 24.25
N PRO A 14 27.38 -7.03 23.22
CA PRO A 14 26.99 -6.86 21.83
C PRO A 14 26.15 -8.02 21.27
N ASP A 15 26.31 -9.23 21.80
CA ASP A 15 25.61 -10.43 21.35
C ASP A 15 24.25 -10.65 22.03
N SER A 16 23.86 -9.78 22.96
CA SER A 16 22.58 -9.90 23.65
C SER A 16 21.41 -9.76 22.65
N LYS A 17 20.55 -10.77 22.61
CA LYS A 17 19.29 -10.74 21.86
C LYS A 17 18.21 -9.92 22.57
N ASN A 18 18.39 -9.65 23.86
CA ASN A 18 17.45 -8.92 24.72
C ASN A 18 17.60 -7.40 24.62
N LEU A 19 18.35 -6.90 23.64
CA LEU A 19 18.60 -5.48 23.46
C LEU A 19 18.41 -5.07 21.99
N ILE A 20 17.53 -4.09 21.77
CA ILE A 20 17.34 -3.42 20.49
C ILE A 20 17.81 -1.98 20.64
N CYS A 21 18.90 -1.59 19.97
CA CYS A 21 19.39 -0.21 19.96
C CYS A 21 19.05 0.53 18.67
N ARG A 22 18.69 1.80 18.79
CA ARG A 22 18.50 2.73 17.67
C ARG A 22 19.12 4.09 17.99
N ASN A 23 19.75 4.71 17.00
CA ASN A 23 20.26 6.08 17.16
C ASN A 23 19.11 7.03 17.49
N LEU A 24 18.11 7.06 16.60
CA LEU A 24 16.91 7.88 16.70
C LEU A 24 15.77 7.11 16.04
N GLU A 25 14.79 6.64 16.81
CA GLU A 25 13.63 5.93 16.27
C GLU A 25 12.41 6.14 17.15
N PHE A 26 11.39 6.78 16.58
CA PHE A 26 10.17 7.14 17.28
C PHE A 26 8.92 6.93 16.42
N ARG A 27 9.06 6.26 15.27
CA ARG A 27 7.90 5.93 14.45
C ARG A 27 7.07 4.89 15.20
N PRO A 28 5.78 5.14 15.47
CA PRO A 28 4.92 4.23 16.21
C PRO A 28 4.93 2.79 15.67
N GLN A 29 5.00 2.63 14.35
CA GLN A 29 5.05 1.33 13.69
C GLN A 29 6.29 0.52 14.10
N ASN A 30 7.46 1.14 14.02
CA ASN A 30 8.72 0.47 14.37
C ASN A 30 8.82 0.19 15.87
N LEU A 31 8.36 1.13 16.70
CA LEU A 31 8.27 0.91 18.15
C LEU A 31 7.39 -0.29 18.50
N ALA A 32 6.22 -0.40 17.87
CA ALA A 32 5.32 -1.53 18.07
C ALA A 32 5.97 -2.86 17.61
N MET A 33 6.65 -2.87 16.46
CA MET A 33 7.39 -4.06 16.00
C MET A 33 8.44 -4.52 17.01
N PHE A 34 9.21 -3.58 17.58
CA PHE A 34 10.22 -3.92 18.60
C PHE A 34 9.60 -4.42 19.88
N ILE A 35 8.51 -3.79 20.34
CA ILE A 35 7.77 -4.22 21.53
C ILE A 35 7.23 -5.64 21.31
N ALA A 36 6.57 -5.91 20.19
CA ALA A 36 6.06 -7.25 19.86
C ALA A 36 7.18 -8.30 19.82
N ALA A 37 8.30 -7.97 19.18
CA ALA A 37 9.46 -8.87 19.11
C ALA A 37 9.99 -9.23 20.50
N LEU A 38 10.17 -8.24 21.38
CA LEU A 38 10.65 -8.47 22.75
C LEU A 38 9.61 -9.18 23.63
N SER A 39 8.32 -8.86 23.49
CA SER A 39 7.24 -9.51 24.25
C SER A 39 7.09 -11.01 23.96
N ASN A 40 7.48 -11.45 22.76
CA ASN A 40 7.40 -12.85 22.32
C ASN A 40 8.71 -13.63 22.53
N MET A 41 9.76 -13.00 23.05
CA MET A 41 11.03 -13.68 23.26
C MET A 41 10.97 -14.66 24.44
N PRO A 42 11.85 -15.68 24.46
CA PRO A 42 11.87 -16.65 25.54
C PRO A 42 12.30 -16.04 26.89
N ASP A 43 13.15 -15.02 26.87
CA ASP A 43 13.65 -14.28 28.02
C ASP A 43 12.56 -13.49 28.76
N GLU A 44 12.65 -13.37 30.08
CA GLU A 44 11.64 -12.70 30.93
C GLU A 44 11.41 -11.22 30.58
N TYR A 45 12.43 -10.55 30.04
CA TYR A 45 12.34 -9.19 29.56
C TYR A 45 13.44 -8.86 28.53
N GLY A 46 13.20 -7.78 27.78
CA GLY A 46 14.20 -7.13 26.95
C GLY A 46 14.09 -5.61 27.01
N TYR A 47 15.05 -4.94 26.38
CA TYR A 47 15.15 -3.49 26.33
C TYR A 47 15.20 -2.96 24.90
N ILE A 48 14.47 -1.88 24.66
CA ILE A 48 14.68 -0.98 23.52
C ILE A 48 15.42 0.24 24.06
N VAL A 49 16.56 0.58 23.46
CA VAL A 49 17.35 1.77 23.83
C VAL A 49 17.47 2.70 22.63
N ILE A 50 16.99 3.93 22.80
CA ILE A 50 17.07 5.00 21.80
C ILE A 50 18.10 6.03 22.24
N GLY A 51 18.99 6.42 21.33
CA GLY A 51 20.18 7.21 21.61
C GLY A 51 21.47 6.38 21.66
N ALA A 52 21.43 5.14 21.17
CA ALA A 52 22.59 4.24 21.10
C ALA A 52 22.68 3.54 19.74
N ILE A 53 23.89 3.28 19.26
CA ILE A 53 24.16 2.58 18.00
C ILE A 53 24.94 1.30 18.29
N LYS A 54 24.58 0.20 17.63
CA LYS A 54 25.38 -1.03 17.61
C LYS A 54 26.52 -0.88 16.61
N ASN A 55 27.76 -0.98 17.06
CA ASN A 55 28.93 -1.21 16.22
C ASN A 55 29.31 -2.68 16.28
N THR A 56 30.33 -3.08 15.51
CA THR A 56 30.77 -4.48 15.35
C THR A 56 30.96 -5.20 16.68
N ASP A 57 31.61 -4.56 17.66
CA ASP A 57 32.00 -5.20 18.93
C ASP A 57 31.42 -4.51 20.18
N LYS A 58 30.72 -3.37 20.02
CA LYS A 58 30.21 -2.58 21.16
C LYS A 58 29.05 -1.68 20.78
N TYR A 59 28.27 -1.28 21.78
CA TYR A 59 27.34 -0.17 21.61
C TYR A 59 28.03 1.17 21.87
N SER A 60 27.60 2.22 21.18
CA SER A 60 28.05 3.59 21.41
C SER A 60 26.87 4.49 21.74
N ILE A 61 26.99 5.20 22.84
CA ILE A 61 25.97 6.13 23.33
C ILE A 61 26.14 7.45 22.58
N ILE A 62 25.15 7.80 21.78
CA ILE A 62 25.09 9.05 21.03
C ILE A 62 24.38 10.11 21.85
N GLY A 63 23.31 9.70 22.51
CA GLY A 63 22.44 10.57 23.30
C GLY A 63 21.30 11.17 22.49
N ILE A 64 20.32 11.73 23.20
CA ILE A 64 19.16 12.44 22.66
C ILE A 64 18.98 13.78 23.36
N SER A 65 18.33 14.73 22.69
CA SER A 65 18.04 16.05 23.27
C SER A 65 17.05 15.94 24.44
N ALA A 66 17.29 16.69 25.52
CA ALA A 66 16.46 16.68 26.73
C ALA A 66 15.00 17.13 26.52
N GLY A 67 14.70 17.85 25.43
CA GLY A 67 13.33 18.31 25.13
C GLY A 67 12.44 17.27 24.44
N PHE A 68 12.92 16.06 24.19
CA PHE A 68 12.19 15.05 23.45
C PHE A 68 11.12 14.36 24.32
N LYS A 69 9.92 14.15 23.79
CA LYS A 69 8.82 13.43 24.48
C LYS A 69 8.43 12.18 23.70
N ILE A 70 8.57 11.02 24.33
CA ILE A 70 8.31 9.72 23.69
C ILE A 70 6.92 9.14 24.01
N ASP A 71 6.20 9.75 24.96
CA ASP A 71 4.91 9.26 25.47
C ASP A 71 3.87 9.08 24.36
N GLU A 72 3.71 10.06 23.48
CA GLU A 72 2.73 10.00 22.39
C GLU A 72 3.09 8.94 21.32
N PRO A 73 4.33 8.89 20.81
CA PRO A 73 4.78 7.78 19.98
C PRO A 73 4.55 6.39 20.57
N ILE A 74 4.87 6.19 21.85
CA ILE A 74 4.63 4.91 22.54
C ILE A 74 3.14 4.63 22.65
N LYS A 75 2.33 5.60 23.07
CA LYS A 75 0.87 5.42 23.15
C LYS A 75 0.27 5.01 21.81
N ARG A 76 0.73 5.62 20.71
CA ARG A 76 0.34 5.22 19.34
C ARG A 76 0.83 3.80 19.02
N ALA A 77 2.07 3.46 19.36
CA ALA A 77 2.63 2.12 19.15
C ALA A 77 1.83 1.03 19.88
N LEU A 78 1.43 1.27 21.13
CA LEU A 78 0.58 0.36 21.89
C LEU A 78 -0.79 0.15 21.25
N GLY A 79 -1.36 1.18 20.63
CA GLY A 79 -2.59 1.08 19.84
C GLY A 79 -2.46 0.15 18.63
N LEU A 80 -1.23 -0.10 18.16
CA LEU A 80 -0.90 -0.95 17.02
C LEU A 80 -0.52 -2.39 17.43
N LEU A 81 -0.88 -2.88 18.61
CA LEU A 81 -0.54 -4.24 19.07
C LEU A 81 -1.79 -5.08 19.39
N SER A 82 -1.81 -6.36 18.98
CA SER A 82 -2.96 -7.27 19.08
C SER A 82 -3.48 -7.38 20.51
N GLU A 83 -2.55 -7.42 21.46
CA GLU A 83 -2.77 -7.47 22.88
C GLU A 83 -1.98 -6.34 23.56
N GLN A 84 -2.35 -6.01 24.81
CA GLN A 84 -1.62 -5.00 25.57
C GLN A 84 -0.31 -5.59 26.14
N PRO A 85 0.87 -5.05 25.77
CA PRO A 85 2.14 -5.49 26.35
C PRO A 85 2.31 -4.97 27.78
N ILE A 86 3.21 -5.61 28.52
CA ILE A 86 3.66 -5.11 29.82
C ILE A 86 4.98 -4.38 29.61
N ILE A 87 4.92 -3.04 29.57
CA ILE A 87 6.10 -2.19 29.36
C ILE A 87 6.30 -1.19 30.49
N ASP A 88 7.52 -0.67 30.57
CA ASP A 88 7.90 0.48 31.36
C ASP A 88 8.94 1.31 30.59
N PHE A 89 8.84 2.63 30.60
CA PHE A 89 9.70 3.47 29.77
C PHE A 89 10.06 4.79 30.45
N GLY A 90 11.23 5.33 30.11
CA GLY A 90 11.79 6.48 30.80
C GLY A 90 13.13 6.93 30.24
N CYS A 91 13.47 8.18 30.55
CA CYS A 91 14.77 8.75 30.20
C CYS A 91 15.81 8.33 31.24
N LEU A 92 16.99 7.92 30.78
CA LEU A 92 18.16 7.64 31.60
C LEU A 92 19.32 8.52 31.14
N THR A 93 20.28 8.78 32.03
CA THR A 93 21.52 9.48 31.68
C THR A 93 22.69 8.52 31.89
N ILE A 94 23.40 8.17 30.83
CA ILE A 94 24.60 7.33 30.86
C ILE A 94 25.74 8.11 30.21
N ASP A 95 26.90 8.15 30.88
CA ASP A 95 28.08 8.93 30.43
C ASP A 95 27.77 10.40 30.09
N GLY A 96 26.87 11.02 30.87
CA GLY A 96 26.43 12.40 30.66
C GLY A 96 25.52 12.61 29.45
N LYS A 97 25.12 11.53 28.75
CA LYS A 97 24.21 11.56 27.60
C LYS A 97 22.85 10.97 27.98
N ASN A 98 21.79 11.68 27.61
CA ASN A 98 20.44 11.20 27.83
C ASN A 98 20.09 10.14 26.79
N ILE A 99 19.39 9.07 27.19
CA ILE A 99 18.84 8.02 26.33
C ILE A 99 17.41 7.71 26.76
N TYR A 100 16.61 7.13 25.87
CA TYR A 100 15.31 6.54 26.25
C TYR A 100 15.44 5.03 26.33
N ALA A 101 15.00 4.45 27.45
CA ALA A 101 14.86 3.01 27.62
C ALA A 101 13.39 2.63 27.64
N ILE A 102 13.05 1.50 27.03
CA ILE A 102 11.74 0.86 27.11
C ILE A 102 12.00 -0.59 27.55
N LYS A 103 11.67 -0.92 28.79
CA LYS A 103 11.68 -2.29 29.30
C LYS A 103 10.41 -2.98 28.85
N VAL A 104 10.55 -4.10 28.15
CA VAL A 104 9.43 -4.90 27.65
C VAL A 104 9.49 -6.26 28.33
N LYS A 105 8.45 -6.63 29.06
CA LYS A 105 8.36 -7.96 29.68
C LYS A 105 7.77 -8.97 28.69
N LYS A 106 8.21 -10.21 28.84
CA LYS A 106 7.58 -11.36 28.20
C LYS A 106 6.13 -11.51 28.66
N ILE A 107 5.31 -12.01 27.76
CA ILE A 107 3.95 -12.44 28.04
C ILE A 107 3.77 -13.91 27.65
N THR A 108 2.71 -14.53 28.15
CA THR A 108 2.40 -15.95 27.89
C THR A 108 1.64 -16.16 26.58
N SER A 109 0.78 -15.21 26.21
CA SER A 109 0.20 -15.13 24.87
C SER A 109 1.21 -14.55 23.88
N SER A 110 0.91 -14.58 22.59
CA SER A 110 1.71 -13.92 21.57
C SER A 110 1.12 -12.55 21.25
N ILE A 111 1.98 -11.53 21.23
CA ILE A 111 1.65 -10.19 20.74
C ILE A 111 2.13 -10.07 19.30
N PHE A 112 1.24 -9.62 18.43
CA PHE A 112 1.61 -9.23 17.08
C PHE A 112 1.26 -7.76 16.87
N PHE A 113 1.82 -7.16 15.84
CA PHE A 113 1.35 -5.86 15.38
C PHE A 113 -0.14 -6.01 14.97
N LYS A 114 -1.05 -5.23 15.59
CA LYS A 114 -2.37 -4.95 15.02
C LYS A 114 -2.10 -4.37 13.66
N SER A 115 -2.25 -5.22 12.67
CA SER A 115 -2.50 -4.81 11.31
C SER A 115 -3.50 -3.67 11.37
N THR A 116 -3.04 -2.45 11.10
CA THR A 116 -3.95 -1.32 10.81
C THR A 116 -4.37 -1.52 9.37
N HIS A 117 -5.11 -2.62 9.16
CA HIS A 117 -5.33 -3.37 7.91
C HIS A 117 -4.44 -4.59 7.87
N ASP A 118 -5.05 -5.75 7.64
CA ASP A 118 -4.45 -7.07 7.39
C ASP A 118 -3.15 -6.98 6.59
N ILE A 119 -2.36 -8.06 6.50
CA ILE A 119 -1.28 -8.13 5.49
C ILE A 119 -1.89 -7.66 4.17
N GLU A 120 -1.58 -6.42 3.73
CA GLU A 120 -2.20 -5.84 2.55
C GLU A 120 -1.97 -6.85 1.45
N SER A 121 -3.07 -7.36 0.90
CA SER A 121 -2.97 -8.39 -0.10
C SER A 121 -2.17 -7.83 -1.28
N PRO A 122 -1.49 -8.67 -2.09
CA PRO A 122 -0.80 -8.17 -3.27
C PRO A 122 -1.64 -7.20 -4.14
N PRO A 123 -2.97 -7.43 -4.33
CA PRO A 123 -3.87 -6.42 -4.89
C PRO A 123 -3.90 -5.09 -4.12
N ASP A 124 -4.05 -5.08 -2.79
CA ASP A 124 -4.16 -3.84 -2.00
C ASP A 124 -2.91 -2.98 -2.12
N ILE A 125 -1.72 -3.59 -2.03
CA ILE A 125 -0.44 -2.90 -2.21
C ILE A 125 -0.38 -2.28 -3.61
N PHE A 126 -0.77 -3.04 -4.63
CA PHE A 126 -0.81 -2.56 -6.01
C PHE A 126 -1.79 -1.41 -6.20
N MET A 127 -2.98 -1.49 -5.63
CA MET A 127 -3.98 -0.43 -5.72
C MET A 127 -3.48 0.84 -5.05
N ARG A 128 -2.76 0.74 -3.93
CA ARG A 128 -2.13 1.90 -3.27
C ARG A 128 -1.08 2.55 -4.16
N ASP A 129 -0.23 1.75 -4.78
CA ASP A 129 0.85 2.25 -5.63
C ASP A 129 0.31 2.88 -6.92
N LEU A 130 -0.71 2.26 -7.54
CA LEU A 130 -1.44 2.81 -8.68
C LEU A 130 -2.16 4.12 -8.30
N TYR A 131 -2.75 4.19 -7.11
CA TYR A 131 -3.37 5.41 -6.62
C TYR A 131 -2.38 6.55 -6.47
N LEU A 132 -1.21 6.29 -5.90
CA LEU A 132 -0.12 7.27 -5.81
C LEU A 132 0.35 7.72 -7.19
N ALA A 133 0.37 6.83 -8.18
CA ALA A 133 0.68 7.18 -9.56
C ALA A 133 -0.38 8.11 -10.17
N CYS A 134 -1.66 7.84 -9.93
CA CYS A 134 -2.78 8.69 -10.35
C CYS A 134 -2.70 10.10 -9.74
N ILE A 135 -2.39 10.21 -8.44
CA ILE A 135 -2.19 11.51 -7.77
C ILE A 135 -1.05 12.30 -8.42
N LYS A 136 0.08 11.63 -8.70
CA LYS A 136 1.24 12.27 -9.35
C LYS A 136 0.94 12.71 -10.77
N LEU A 137 0.13 11.95 -11.52
CA LEU A 137 -0.30 12.30 -12.87
C LEU A 137 -1.23 13.51 -12.83
N GLN A 138 -2.27 13.46 -12.00
CA GLN A 138 -3.27 14.52 -11.84
C GLN A 138 -2.64 15.86 -11.45
N ALA A 139 -1.58 15.85 -10.63
CA ALA A 139 -0.88 17.06 -10.19
C ALA A 139 -0.07 17.77 -11.30
N ARG A 140 0.16 17.13 -12.44
CA ARG A 140 1.05 17.65 -13.51
C ARG A 140 0.23 18.26 -14.64
N ARG A 141 0.39 19.57 -14.83
CA ARG A 141 -0.24 20.33 -15.94
C ARG A 141 0.08 19.77 -17.33
N LEU A 142 1.25 19.14 -17.49
CA LEU A 142 1.65 18.48 -18.74
C LEU A 142 0.60 17.48 -19.22
N TYR A 143 -0.06 16.76 -18.29
CA TYR A 143 -1.02 15.72 -18.63
C TYR A 143 -2.47 16.22 -18.78
N VAL A 144 -2.72 17.54 -18.79
CA VAL A 144 -4.09 18.08 -18.97
C VAL A 144 -4.63 17.85 -20.39
N ASN A 145 -3.77 17.97 -21.40
CA ASN A 145 -4.12 17.78 -22.81
C ASN A 145 -3.31 16.64 -23.47
N ALA A 146 -2.68 15.80 -22.64
CA ALA A 146 -1.92 14.64 -23.10
C ALA A 146 -2.84 13.57 -23.71
N THR A 147 -2.26 12.75 -24.57
CA THR A 147 -2.91 11.55 -25.11
C THR A 147 -3.08 10.50 -24.01
N GLU A 148 -3.87 9.47 -24.31
CA GLU A 148 -4.01 8.30 -23.44
C GLU A 148 -2.68 7.59 -23.26
N ASP A 149 -1.96 7.35 -24.36
CA ASP A 149 -0.64 6.72 -24.37
C ASP A 149 0.36 7.47 -23.48
N GLU A 150 0.46 8.80 -23.60
CA GLU A 150 1.38 9.61 -22.77
C GLU A 150 1.06 9.52 -21.27
N ARG A 151 -0.22 9.35 -20.92
CA ARG A 151 -0.67 9.15 -19.53
C ARG A 151 -0.34 7.73 -19.08
N ASN A 152 -0.57 6.74 -19.93
CA ASN A 152 -0.29 5.33 -19.66
C ASN A 152 1.21 5.09 -19.45
N ASP A 153 2.06 5.66 -20.30
CA ASP A 153 3.52 5.63 -20.17
C ASP A 153 3.96 6.18 -18.80
N PHE A 154 3.38 7.29 -18.36
CA PHE A 154 3.70 7.87 -17.05
C PHE A 154 3.27 6.96 -15.88
N ILE A 155 2.09 6.35 -15.96
CA ILE A 155 1.63 5.40 -14.95
C ILE A 155 2.52 4.16 -14.94
N ALA A 156 2.85 3.63 -16.12
CA ALA A 156 3.74 2.50 -16.32
C ALA A 156 5.12 2.75 -15.68
N ASP A 157 5.78 3.87 -16.00
CA ASP A 157 7.09 4.26 -15.45
C ASP A 157 7.09 4.30 -13.91
N LEU A 158 6.01 4.81 -13.32
CA LEU A 158 5.89 4.88 -11.86
C LEU A 158 5.67 3.50 -11.22
N LEU A 159 4.91 2.62 -11.87
CA LEU A 159 4.74 1.25 -11.42
C LEU A 159 6.04 0.46 -11.56
N GLU A 160 6.79 0.61 -12.65
CA GLU A 160 8.12 0.01 -12.79
C GLU A 160 9.09 0.47 -11.70
N THR A 161 9.09 1.77 -11.40
CA THR A 161 9.90 2.34 -10.31
C THR A 161 9.53 1.73 -8.94
N ASN A 162 8.27 1.33 -8.75
CA ASN A 162 7.80 0.62 -7.56
C ASN A 162 8.07 -0.90 -7.60
N GLY A 163 8.78 -1.40 -8.62
CA GLY A 163 9.24 -2.78 -8.72
C GLY A 163 8.26 -3.74 -9.42
N TYR A 164 7.22 -3.22 -10.07
CA TYR A 164 6.35 -4.03 -10.94
C TYR A 164 7.04 -4.31 -12.27
N ARG A 165 6.92 -5.54 -12.78
CA ARG A 165 7.47 -5.88 -14.09
C ARG A 165 6.40 -5.72 -15.16
N LEU A 166 6.59 -4.76 -16.05
CA LEU A 166 5.76 -4.60 -17.23
C LEU A 166 6.34 -5.43 -18.40
N LYS A 167 5.46 -5.89 -19.29
CA LYS A 167 5.88 -6.49 -20.56
C LYS A 167 5.27 -5.72 -21.71
N ASP A 168 6.11 -5.39 -22.66
CA ASP A 168 5.73 -4.97 -24.01
C ASP A 168 4.92 -6.11 -24.66
N GLN A 169 3.65 -5.83 -24.96
CA GLN A 169 2.66 -6.87 -25.26
C GLN A 169 2.52 -7.20 -26.76
N THR A 170 3.36 -6.63 -27.62
CA THR A 170 3.35 -6.85 -29.09
C THR A 170 3.41 -8.32 -29.56
N ARG A 171 3.54 -9.32 -28.67
CA ARG A 171 3.68 -10.76 -29.02
C ARG A 171 2.74 -11.76 -28.33
N ARG A 172 1.72 -11.34 -27.56
CA ARG A 172 0.76 -12.30 -26.94
C ARG A 172 -0.65 -12.28 -27.54
N GLY A 173 -0.97 -11.31 -28.39
CA GLY A 173 -2.23 -11.20 -29.11
C GLY A 173 -2.16 -11.66 -30.57
N SER A 174 -1.58 -12.83 -30.86
CA SER A 174 -1.73 -13.41 -32.21
C SER A 174 -3.02 -14.23 -32.28
N SER A 175 -3.99 -13.64 -32.96
CA SER A 175 -5.31 -14.16 -33.34
C SER A 175 -5.35 -15.65 -33.72
N ALA A 176 -6.33 -16.39 -33.17
CA ALA A 176 -6.92 -17.54 -33.85
C ALA A 176 -8.17 -17.18 -34.67
N VAL A 177 -8.66 -15.94 -34.60
CA VAL A 177 -9.68 -15.41 -35.52
C VAL A 177 -9.37 -13.94 -35.79
N GLY A 178 -9.02 -13.61 -37.03
CA GLY A 178 -8.62 -12.27 -37.45
C GLY A 178 -9.73 -11.24 -37.28
N LYS A 179 -9.59 -10.36 -36.29
CA LYS A 179 -10.10 -8.99 -36.22
C LYS A 179 -9.32 -8.30 -35.10
N SER A 180 -8.30 -7.56 -35.50
CA SER A 180 -7.56 -6.54 -34.72
C SER A 180 -7.62 -6.71 -33.20
N SER A 181 -6.82 -7.63 -32.64
CA SER A 181 -6.64 -7.67 -31.19
C SER A 181 -5.77 -6.47 -30.83
N GLY A 182 -6.38 -5.42 -30.29
CA GLY A 182 -5.68 -4.19 -29.92
C GLY A 182 -4.59 -4.46 -28.89
N GLU A 183 -3.69 -3.50 -28.72
CA GLU A 183 -2.67 -3.53 -27.67
C GLU A 183 -3.32 -3.36 -26.29
N VAL A 184 -2.84 -4.10 -25.29
CA VAL A 184 -3.21 -3.85 -23.89
C VAL A 184 -2.43 -2.65 -23.40
N ASP A 185 -3.12 -1.71 -22.74
CA ASP A 185 -2.47 -0.48 -22.26
C ASP A 185 -1.35 -0.78 -21.25
N ILE A 186 -1.64 -1.54 -20.18
CA ILE A 186 -0.61 -1.91 -19.20
C ILE A 186 -0.81 -3.36 -18.71
N TYR A 187 0.20 -4.21 -18.92
CA TYR A 187 0.23 -5.60 -18.45
C TYR A 187 1.29 -5.81 -17.37
N ILE A 188 0.86 -6.29 -16.20
CA ILE A 188 1.75 -6.46 -15.05
C ILE A 188 1.98 -7.96 -14.77
N GLU A 189 3.24 -8.35 -14.61
CA GLU A 189 3.64 -9.67 -14.10
C GLU A 189 4.22 -9.58 -12.68
N LYS A 190 3.95 -10.62 -11.88
CA LYS A 190 4.57 -10.83 -10.58
C LYS A 190 5.16 -12.23 -10.52
N ASN A 191 6.46 -12.35 -10.23
CA ASN A 191 7.18 -13.63 -10.13
C ASN A 191 7.03 -14.56 -11.35
N GLY A 192 7.01 -14.02 -12.58
CA GLY A 192 6.83 -14.85 -13.78
C GLY A 192 5.39 -15.12 -14.18
N MET A 193 4.41 -14.75 -13.36
CA MET A 193 2.99 -15.04 -13.57
C MET A 193 2.21 -13.77 -13.92
N PRO A 194 1.14 -13.88 -14.74
CA PRO A 194 0.17 -12.79 -14.92
C PRO A 194 -0.35 -12.31 -13.56
N PHE A 195 -0.30 -11.00 -13.33
CA PHE A 195 -0.74 -10.41 -12.07
C PHE A 195 -2.02 -9.60 -12.24
N THR A 196 -2.01 -8.61 -13.14
CA THR A 196 -3.18 -7.79 -13.47
C THR A 196 -3.00 -7.09 -14.81
N ILE A 197 -4.10 -6.58 -15.36
CA ILE A 197 -4.15 -5.73 -16.55
C ILE A 197 -4.81 -4.41 -16.17
N ILE A 198 -4.27 -3.31 -16.68
CA ILE A 198 -4.96 -2.02 -16.69
C ILE A 198 -5.39 -1.74 -18.13
N GLU A 199 -6.69 -1.60 -18.34
CA GLU A 199 -7.26 -0.95 -19.53
C GLU A 199 -7.53 0.50 -19.15
N ALA A 200 -6.90 1.43 -19.84
CA ALA A 200 -7.05 2.85 -19.63
C ALA A 200 -7.94 3.47 -20.70
N LEU A 201 -8.58 4.60 -20.36
CA LEU A 201 -9.37 5.36 -21.32
C LEU A 201 -9.49 6.84 -20.95
N ASN A 202 -9.44 7.70 -21.96
CA ASN A 202 -9.78 9.12 -21.84
C ASN A 202 -11.29 9.36 -22.01
N LEU A 203 -11.89 10.08 -21.06
CA LEU A 203 -13.31 10.44 -21.11
C LEU A 203 -13.49 11.95 -20.92
N ASP A 204 -14.09 12.62 -21.92
CA ASP A 204 -14.55 14.01 -21.82
C ASP A 204 -16.05 14.12 -21.48
N SER A 205 -16.71 12.97 -21.43
CA SER A 205 -18.14 12.77 -21.21
C SER A 205 -18.40 11.28 -20.94
N LEU A 206 -19.60 10.92 -20.47
CA LEU A 206 -19.97 9.50 -20.35
C LEU A 206 -20.42 8.95 -21.71
N ASN A 207 -19.46 8.61 -22.56
CA ASN A 207 -19.73 7.86 -23.78
C ASN A 207 -19.85 6.37 -23.45
N THR A 208 -21.09 5.89 -23.30
CA THR A 208 -21.38 4.52 -22.85
C THR A 208 -20.89 3.45 -23.83
N ASN A 209 -20.97 3.69 -25.14
CA ASN A 209 -20.53 2.71 -26.14
C ASN A 209 -19.01 2.55 -26.12
N TYR A 210 -18.30 3.67 -25.98
CA TYR A 210 -16.85 3.68 -25.84
C TYR A 210 -16.42 2.98 -24.55
N LEU A 211 -17.02 3.35 -23.41
CA LEU A 211 -16.77 2.68 -22.13
C LEU A 211 -17.02 1.17 -22.21
N ASN A 212 -18.16 0.74 -22.76
CA ASN A 212 -18.49 -0.69 -22.90
C ASN A 212 -17.43 -1.44 -23.71
N THR A 213 -16.96 -0.84 -24.82
CA THR A 213 -15.91 -1.43 -25.65
C THR A 213 -14.64 -1.70 -24.84
N HIS A 214 -14.23 -0.75 -24.00
CA HIS A 214 -13.06 -0.91 -23.13
C HIS A 214 -13.29 -1.93 -21.99
N LEU A 215 -14.48 -1.94 -21.38
CA LEU A 215 -14.82 -2.93 -20.35
C LEU A 215 -14.78 -4.36 -20.92
N ASP A 216 -15.27 -4.58 -22.13
CA ASP A 216 -15.31 -5.90 -22.76
C ASP A 216 -13.91 -6.37 -23.21
N LYS A 217 -13.06 -5.43 -23.64
CA LYS A 217 -11.66 -5.69 -24.01
C LYS A 217 -10.86 -6.31 -22.86
N ILE A 218 -11.05 -5.85 -21.62
CA ILE A 218 -10.36 -6.39 -20.43
C ILE A 218 -10.48 -7.92 -20.36
N TYR A 219 -11.67 -8.47 -20.62
CA TYR A 219 -11.92 -9.92 -20.57
C TYR A 219 -11.36 -10.68 -21.78
N SER A 220 -11.18 -9.97 -22.90
CA SER A 220 -10.50 -10.50 -24.08
C SER A 220 -8.98 -10.55 -23.88
N TYR A 221 -8.43 -9.57 -23.18
CA TYR A 221 -7.00 -9.43 -22.90
C TYR A 221 -6.51 -10.31 -21.75
N ASP A 222 -7.27 -10.39 -20.67
CA ASP A 222 -6.95 -11.27 -19.57
C ASP A 222 -7.34 -12.70 -19.94
N THR A 223 -6.45 -13.43 -20.62
CA THR A 223 -6.68 -14.84 -20.97
C THR A 223 -6.52 -15.79 -19.77
N ALA A 224 -5.91 -15.33 -18.68
CA ALA A 224 -5.55 -16.18 -17.53
C ALA A 224 -6.63 -16.21 -16.44
N GLY A 225 -7.53 -15.21 -16.41
CA GLY A 225 -8.49 -15.06 -15.34
C GLY A 225 -7.82 -14.54 -14.07
N ASN A 226 -7.13 -13.40 -14.18
CA ASN A 226 -6.49 -12.72 -13.07
C ASN A 226 -7.49 -12.51 -11.92
N VAL A 227 -6.99 -12.57 -10.68
CA VAL A 227 -7.81 -12.34 -9.48
C VAL A 227 -8.44 -10.94 -9.53
N PHE A 228 -7.74 -9.97 -10.12
CA PHE A 228 -8.28 -8.65 -10.38
C PHE A 228 -7.70 -8.01 -11.64
N ASN A 229 -8.47 -7.13 -12.27
CA ASN A 229 -8.05 -6.21 -13.33
C ASN A 229 -8.52 -4.78 -13.02
N VAL A 230 -8.04 -3.81 -13.79
CA VAL A 230 -8.34 -2.38 -13.58
C VAL A 230 -8.83 -1.74 -14.87
N CYS A 231 -9.91 -0.96 -14.76
CA CYS A 231 -10.37 0.01 -15.74
C CYS A 231 -10.00 1.41 -15.19
N LEU A 232 -9.05 2.10 -15.84
CA LEU A 232 -8.51 3.39 -15.43
C LEU A 232 -8.99 4.51 -16.36
N SER A 233 -9.98 5.28 -15.93
CA SER A 233 -10.54 6.39 -16.71
C SER A 233 -9.89 7.72 -16.32
N TYR A 234 -9.25 8.40 -17.27
CA TYR A 234 -8.82 9.80 -17.14
C TYR A 234 -9.96 10.72 -17.60
N VAL A 235 -10.60 11.40 -16.66
CA VAL A 235 -11.89 12.07 -16.89
C VAL A 235 -11.74 13.58 -16.89
N LYS A 236 -11.95 14.22 -18.04
CA LYS A 236 -11.92 15.67 -18.21
C LYS A 236 -13.33 16.23 -18.38
N VAL A 237 -13.99 16.52 -17.25
CA VAL A 237 -15.36 17.05 -17.21
C VAL A 237 -15.48 18.20 -16.21
N LYS A 238 -16.44 19.09 -16.44
CA LYS A 238 -16.78 20.19 -15.52
C LYS A 238 -17.33 19.69 -14.18
N ASP A 239 -18.32 18.79 -14.24
CA ASP A 239 -18.98 18.23 -13.07
C ASP A 239 -18.60 16.75 -12.90
N PHE A 240 -17.51 16.53 -12.17
CA PHE A 240 -16.98 15.20 -11.91
C PHE A 240 -17.91 14.38 -11.00
N GLY A 241 -18.64 15.02 -10.08
CA GLY A 241 -19.58 14.34 -9.20
C GLY A 241 -20.74 13.74 -9.99
N SER A 242 -21.38 14.55 -10.85
CA SER A 242 -22.46 14.07 -11.71
C SER A 242 -21.98 13.01 -12.70
N PHE A 243 -20.76 13.15 -13.24
CA PHE A 243 -20.15 12.13 -14.08
C PHE A 243 -19.99 10.81 -13.33
N TRP A 244 -19.44 10.84 -12.12
CA TRP A 244 -19.21 9.65 -11.29
C TRP A 244 -20.52 8.89 -11.02
N ASP A 245 -21.58 9.59 -10.61
CA ASP A 245 -22.85 8.95 -10.31
C ASP A 245 -23.44 8.23 -11.53
N LYS A 246 -23.34 8.87 -12.71
CA LYS A 246 -23.78 8.28 -13.99
C LYS A 246 -22.89 7.11 -14.41
N TYR A 247 -21.57 7.24 -14.27
CA TYR A 247 -20.61 6.17 -14.56
C TYR A 247 -20.94 4.92 -13.74
N CYS A 248 -21.08 5.07 -12.42
CA CYS A 248 -21.38 3.95 -11.53
C CYS A 248 -22.76 3.34 -11.81
N ALA A 249 -23.77 4.15 -12.13
CA ALA A 249 -25.09 3.65 -12.51
C ALA A 249 -25.06 2.85 -13.83
N HIS A 250 -24.20 3.25 -14.78
CA HIS A 250 -24.01 2.57 -16.06
C HIS A 250 -23.26 1.25 -15.88
N VAL A 251 -22.11 1.27 -15.21
CA VAL A 251 -21.25 0.10 -14.92
C VAL A 251 -22.02 -1.02 -14.21
N LYS A 252 -22.96 -0.68 -13.31
CA LYS A 252 -23.83 -1.66 -12.62
C LYS A 252 -24.83 -2.37 -13.53
N LYS A 253 -25.19 -1.76 -14.66
CA LYS A 253 -26.18 -2.26 -15.62
C LYS A 253 -25.53 -2.85 -16.87
N HIS A 254 -24.22 -2.73 -17.02
CA HIS A 254 -23.49 -3.28 -18.16
C HIS A 254 -23.57 -4.81 -18.15
N GLU A 255 -23.77 -5.39 -19.33
CA GLU A 255 -23.77 -6.83 -19.54
C GLU A 255 -22.34 -7.28 -19.84
N TYR A 256 -21.62 -7.68 -18.80
CA TYR A 256 -20.24 -8.15 -18.92
C TYR A 256 -20.15 -9.50 -19.64
N PRO A 257 -19.00 -9.82 -20.29
CA PRO A 257 -18.75 -11.14 -20.86
C PRO A 257 -18.76 -12.30 -19.82
N VAL A 258 -18.71 -11.96 -18.53
CA VAL A 258 -18.77 -12.88 -17.39
C VAL A 258 -19.89 -12.44 -16.43
N MET A 259 -20.35 -13.35 -15.58
CA MET A 259 -21.49 -13.06 -14.69
C MET A 259 -21.11 -12.05 -13.59
N LEU A 260 -21.77 -10.90 -13.56
CA LEU A 260 -21.69 -9.94 -12.46
C LEU A 260 -22.39 -10.51 -11.20
N ILE A 261 -21.67 -10.53 -10.08
CA ILE A 261 -22.16 -10.98 -8.77
C ILE A 261 -22.59 -9.79 -7.93
N SER A 262 -21.73 -8.78 -7.81
CA SER A 262 -21.96 -7.61 -6.94
C SER A 262 -21.14 -6.42 -7.41
N SER A 263 -21.44 -5.25 -6.84
CA SER A 263 -20.69 -4.02 -7.06
C SER A 263 -20.62 -3.20 -5.79
N ASP A 264 -19.50 -2.53 -5.56
CA ASP A 264 -19.26 -1.68 -4.40
C ASP A 264 -18.79 -0.29 -4.83
N MET A 265 -19.57 0.73 -4.50
CA MET A 265 -19.28 2.14 -4.82
C MET A 265 -18.43 2.83 -3.75
N ASN A 266 -18.17 2.19 -2.62
CA ASN A 266 -17.37 2.71 -1.51
C ASN A 266 -16.03 1.99 -1.42
N ALA A 267 -15.49 1.51 -2.55
CA ALA A 267 -14.21 0.82 -2.59
C ALA A 267 -13.00 1.75 -2.33
N ASP A 268 -13.26 3.03 -2.05
CA ASP A 268 -12.32 4.10 -1.77
C ASP A 268 -12.16 4.44 -0.28
N GLU A 269 -12.63 3.60 0.65
CA GLU A 269 -12.51 3.84 2.11
C GLU A 269 -11.08 4.22 2.56
N ASN A 270 -10.05 3.69 1.88
CA ASN A 270 -8.64 3.98 2.14
C ASN A 270 -8.04 5.11 1.28
N TYR A 271 -8.83 5.72 0.40
CA TYR A 271 -8.43 6.64 -0.66
C TYR A 271 -9.27 7.94 -0.61
N PRO A 272 -9.07 8.82 0.38
CA PRO A 272 -10.03 9.87 0.76
C PRO A 272 -10.09 11.09 -0.18
N TYR A 273 -9.51 11.03 -1.38
CA TYR A 273 -9.42 12.20 -2.28
C TYR A 273 -10.64 12.28 -3.19
N SER A 274 -11.35 13.42 -3.17
CA SER A 274 -12.64 13.59 -3.85
C SER A 274 -12.62 13.50 -5.38
N ASP A 275 -11.47 13.79 -5.98
CA ASP A 275 -11.24 13.91 -7.43
C ASP A 275 -10.58 12.66 -8.03
N ILE A 276 -10.41 11.60 -7.24
CA ILE A 276 -10.04 10.26 -7.70
C ILE A 276 -10.93 9.25 -6.97
N ARG A 277 -11.85 8.60 -7.71
CA ARG A 277 -12.88 7.74 -7.11
C ARG A 277 -12.77 6.30 -7.58
N PHE A 278 -13.17 5.39 -6.70
CA PHE A 278 -13.09 3.95 -6.92
C PHE A 278 -14.46 3.29 -6.79
N MET A 279 -14.72 2.33 -7.65
CA MET A 279 -15.74 1.32 -7.41
C MET A 279 -15.21 -0.04 -7.84
N THR A 280 -15.79 -1.12 -7.33
CA THR A 280 -15.48 -2.47 -7.79
C THR A 280 -16.72 -3.14 -8.35
N THR A 281 -16.48 -4.05 -9.31
CA THR A 281 -17.46 -5.04 -9.74
C THR A 281 -16.87 -6.43 -9.52
N THR A 282 -17.62 -7.31 -8.86
CA THR A 282 -17.21 -8.69 -8.57
C THR A 282 -17.89 -9.62 -9.54
N HIS A 283 -17.14 -10.53 -10.15
CA HIS A 283 -17.61 -11.40 -11.23
C HIS A 283 -17.30 -12.87 -10.98
N ASN A 284 -18.19 -13.76 -11.44
CA ASN A 284 -17.93 -15.19 -11.55
C ASN A 284 -17.33 -15.49 -12.93
N ARG A 285 -16.04 -15.83 -12.93
CA ARG A 285 -15.31 -16.24 -14.12
C ARG A 285 -14.90 -17.70 -13.99
N SER A 286 -15.54 -18.58 -14.76
CA SER A 286 -15.27 -20.03 -14.77
C SER A 286 -15.31 -20.69 -13.38
N GLY A 287 -16.24 -20.24 -12.52
CA GLY A 287 -16.40 -20.76 -11.16
C GLY A 287 -15.48 -20.13 -10.10
N LYS A 288 -14.67 -19.13 -10.48
CA LYS A 288 -13.85 -18.34 -9.55
C LYS A 288 -14.33 -16.90 -9.47
N THR A 289 -14.24 -16.32 -8.28
CA THR A 289 -14.48 -14.89 -8.07
C THR A 289 -13.30 -14.08 -8.57
N THR A 290 -13.59 -13.07 -9.40
CA THR A 290 -12.61 -12.08 -9.90
C THR A 290 -13.16 -10.68 -9.68
N CYS A 291 -12.28 -9.70 -9.53
CA CYS A 291 -12.65 -8.31 -9.27
C CYS A 291 -12.21 -7.39 -10.41
N LEU A 292 -13.08 -6.49 -10.86
CA LEU A 292 -12.70 -5.38 -11.73
C LEU A 292 -12.77 -4.09 -10.92
N TYR A 293 -11.62 -3.44 -10.74
CA TYR A 293 -11.53 -2.11 -10.18
C TYR A 293 -11.82 -1.08 -11.26
N HIS A 294 -12.66 -0.10 -10.94
CA HIS A 294 -12.91 1.06 -11.78
C HIS A 294 -12.37 2.28 -11.06
N ILE A 295 -11.40 2.95 -11.67
CA ILE A 295 -10.75 4.14 -11.13
C ILE A 295 -11.05 5.31 -12.07
N CYS A 296 -11.69 6.36 -11.56
CA CYS A 296 -11.88 7.60 -12.31
C CYS A 296 -10.96 8.68 -11.73
N VAL A 297 -10.03 9.19 -12.53
CA VAL A 297 -9.11 10.27 -12.17
C VAL A 297 -9.55 11.54 -12.87
N LYS A 298 -9.97 12.57 -12.11
CA LYS A 298 -10.36 13.84 -12.70
C LYS A 298 -9.13 14.57 -13.27
N ILE A 299 -9.18 14.94 -14.54
CA ILE A 299 -8.19 15.82 -15.18
C ILE A 299 -8.74 17.24 -15.13
N GLN A 300 -7.98 18.16 -14.51
CA GLN A 300 -8.41 19.54 -14.33
C GLN A 300 -8.53 20.25 -15.70
N GLU A 301 -9.60 21.04 -15.87
CA GLU A 301 -9.69 21.99 -16.98
C GLU A 301 -8.70 23.15 -16.74
N THR A 302 -8.26 23.79 -17.82
CA THR A 302 -7.37 24.98 -17.76
C THR A 302 -8.20 26.24 -17.73
#